data_AF-A0A530BW24-F1
#
_entry.id   AF-A0A530BW24-F1
#
_cell.length_a   1.000
_cell.length_b   1.000
_cell.length_c   1.000
_cell.angle_alpha   90.00
_cell.angle_beta   90.00
_cell.angle_gamma   90.00
#
_symmetry.space_group_name_H-M   'P 1'
#
loop_
_entity.id
_entity.type
_entity.pdbx_description
1 polymer ?
#
loop_
_entity_poly.entity_id
_entity_poly.type
_entity_poly.pdbx_seq_one_letter_code
_entity_poly.pdbx_strand_id
1 'polypeptide(L)'
;MRQAVSGLVSKSSFSFKAIMVAALAVTIVAADAASAFAAKSAAIVVDAKTGKVLYSADANGRRYPASLTKMMTLYLTFEALAKGRIGRNTPVPYSAHAASEPPTKLGVRAGGSVPVETAILSMVTKSANDSATALGELLGGSEDNFARMMTAKARQLG
;
A
#
# COMPACT_ATOMS: atom_id res chain seq x y z
N MET A 1 -6.99 44.35 -64.89
CA MET A 1 -6.52 42.95 -64.76
C MET A 1 -5.25 42.95 -63.90
N ARG A 2 -5.16 42.06 -62.90
CA ARG A 2 -4.02 41.78 -61.97
C ARG A 2 -3.98 42.66 -60.70
N GLN A 3 -4.61 42.19 -59.59
CA GLN A 3 -4.06 41.44 -58.44
C GLN A 3 -3.37 42.37 -57.42
N ALA A 4 -3.93 42.71 -56.26
CA ALA A 4 -4.22 41.90 -55.06
C ALA A 4 -3.00 41.10 -54.58
N VAL A 5 -2.34 41.55 -53.49
CA VAL A 5 -2.07 40.84 -52.22
C VAL A 5 -1.17 41.77 -51.37
N SER A 6 -1.78 42.56 -50.48
CA SER A 6 -1.06 43.13 -49.32
C SER A 6 -1.37 42.22 -48.13
N GLY A 7 -0.64 41.12 -48.03
CA GLY A 7 -0.76 40.14 -46.96
C GLY A 7 -0.24 40.70 -45.64
N LEU A 8 -1.10 40.62 -44.62
CA LEU A 8 -0.83 40.93 -43.22
C LEU A 8 0.47 40.26 -42.74
N VAL A 9 1.44 41.06 -42.29
CA VAL A 9 2.32 40.63 -41.19
C VAL A 9 1.76 41.29 -39.92
N SER A 10 0.79 40.61 -39.30
CA SER A 10 0.35 40.96 -37.95
C SER A 10 1.50 40.63 -37.00
N LYS A 11 2.26 41.65 -36.58
CA LYS A 11 3.18 41.51 -35.46
C LYS A 11 2.33 41.39 -34.20
N SER A 12 2.03 40.16 -33.78
CA SER A 12 1.35 39.93 -32.50
C SER A 12 2.31 40.32 -31.37
N SER A 13 2.14 41.55 -30.86
CA SER A 13 2.77 41.98 -29.63
C SER A 13 2.05 41.31 -28.47
N PHE A 14 2.55 40.15 -28.06
CA PHE A 14 2.13 39.55 -26.81
C PHE A 14 2.44 40.50 -25.66
N SER A 15 1.40 40.93 -24.94
CA SER A 15 1.57 41.78 -23.76
C SER A 15 2.52 41.11 -22.76
N PHE A 16 3.50 41.86 -22.26
CA PHE A 16 4.47 41.37 -21.27
C PHE A 16 3.79 40.70 -20.06
N LYS A 17 2.59 41.18 -19.69
CA LYS A 17 1.75 40.57 -18.65
C LYS A 17 1.24 39.18 -19.03
N ALA A 18 0.86 38.96 -20.29
CA ALA A 18 0.41 37.65 -20.78
C ALA A 18 1.56 36.64 -20.81
N ILE A 19 2.78 37.08 -21.14
CA ILE A 19 4.00 36.26 -21.09
C ILE A 19 4.33 35.88 -19.65
N MET A 20 4.23 36.83 -18.71
CA MET A 20 4.47 36.57 -17.28
C MET A 20 3.45 35.60 -16.67
N VAL A 21 2.17 35.72 -17.03
CA VAL A 21 1.12 34.79 -16.56
C VAL A 21 1.32 33.39 -17.14
N ALA A 22 1.68 33.28 -18.41
CA ALA A 22 1.98 31.99 -19.04
C ALA A 22 3.23 31.34 -18.41
N ALA A 23 4.28 32.13 -18.13
CA ALA A 23 5.49 31.63 -17.47
C ALA A 23 5.19 31.14 -16.04
N LEU A 24 4.36 31.85 -15.28
CA LEU A 24 3.94 31.44 -13.94
C LEU A 24 3.07 30.17 -13.96
N ALA A 25 2.17 30.04 -14.94
CA ALA A 25 1.38 28.82 -15.10
C ALA A 25 2.25 27.60 -15.44
N VAL A 26 3.26 27.78 -16.31
CA VAL A 26 4.21 26.71 -16.66
C VAL A 26 5.07 26.31 -15.46
N THR A 27 5.54 27.25 -14.63
CA THR A 27 6.33 26.91 -13.43
C THR A 27 5.51 26.18 -12.37
N ILE A 28 4.23 26.55 -12.18
CA ILE A 28 3.33 25.84 -11.26
C ILE A 28 3.08 24.40 -11.73
N VAL A 29 2.77 24.21 -13.01
CA VAL A 29 2.52 22.87 -13.58
C VAL A 29 3.80 22.01 -13.56
N ALA A 30 4.96 22.58 -13.85
CA ALA A 30 6.23 21.87 -13.81
C ALA A 30 6.64 21.46 -12.37
N ALA A 31 6.36 22.31 -11.37
CA ALA A 31 6.63 22.00 -9.97
C ALA A 31 5.75 20.85 -9.46
N ASP A 32 4.48 20.82 -9.85
CA ASP A 32 3.53 19.78 -9.45
C ASP A 32 3.89 18.42 -10.07
N ALA A 33 4.26 18.42 -11.37
CA ALA A 33 4.76 17.25 -12.08
C ALA A 33 6.06 16.67 -11.48
N ALA A 34 6.96 17.54 -11.00
CA ALA A 34 8.20 17.11 -10.33
C ALA A 34 7.92 16.46 -8.96
N SER A 35 6.87 16.89 -8.25
CA SER A 35 6.46 16.28 -6.97
C SER A 35 5.86 14.88 -7.14
N ALA A 36 5.13 14.68 -8.24
CA ALA A 36 4.49 13.41 -8.57
C ALA A 36 5.49 12.33 -9.03
N PHE A 37 6.68 12.72 -9.52
CA PHE A 37 7.66 11.81 -10.12
C PHE A 37 8.65 11.18 -9.13
N ALA A 38 8.58 11.50 -7.83
CA ALA A 38 9.57 11.03 -6.85
C ALA A 38 8.94 10.60 -5.52
N ALA A 39 8.12 9.54 -5.52
CA ALA A 39 8.16 8.66 -4.37
C ALA A 39 9.59 8.10 -4.30
N LYS A 40 10.44 8.67 -3.43
CA LYS A 40 11.82 8.19 -3.25
C LYS A 40 11.80 6.68 -3.01
N SER A 41 12.25 5.92 -4.02
CA SER A 41 12.39 4.47 -3.94
C SER A 41 13.21 4.13 -2.69
N ALA A 42 12.66 3.25 -1.86
CA ALA A 42 13.40 2.66 -0.74
C ALA A 42 13.81 1.25 -1.10
N ALA A 43 14.98 0.85 -0.62
CA ALA A 43 15.44 -0.52 -0.74
C ALA A 43 16.36 -0.86 0.44
N ILE A 44 16.29 -2.11 0.87
CA ILE A 44 17.23 -2.70 1.81
C ILE A 44 17.47 -4.14 1.39
N VAL A 45 18.72 -4.57 1.42
CA VAL A 45 19.12 -5.96 1.20
C VAL A 45 19.90 -6.40 2.42
N VAL A 46 19.47 -7.50 3.03
CA VAL A 46 20.03 -8.02 4.28
C VAL A 46 20.44 -9.47 4.07
N ASP A 47 21.63 -9.84 4.52
CA ASP A 47 22.01 -11.25 4.62
C ASP A 47 21.19 -11.91 5.73
N ALA A 48 20.36 -12.88 5.36
CA ALA A 48 19.39 -13.47 6.27
C ALA A 48 20.01 -14.27 7.43
N LYS A 49 21.26 -14.74 7.31
CA LYS A 49 21.94 -15.54 8.35
C LYS A 49 22.61 -14.65 9.39
N THR A 50 23.22 -13.56 8.95
CA THR A 50 24.06 -12.69 9.78
C THR A 50 23.36 -11.40 10.19
N GLY A 51 22.28 -11.03 9.51
CA GLY A 51 21.62 -9.73 9.67
C GLY A 51 22.42 -8.56 9.08
N LYS A 52 23.53 -8.83 8.37
CA LYS A 52 24.36 -7.79 7.77
C LYS A 52 23.60 -7.08 6.65
N VAL A 53 23.49 -5.76 6.73
CA VAL A 53 22.98 -4.93 5.62
C VAL A 53 24.00 -4.94 4.49
N LEU A 54 23.60 -5.47 3.34
CA LEU A 54 24.41 -5.54 2.11
C LEU A 54 24.20 -4.30 1.23
N TYR A 55 23.01 -3.71 1.29
CA TYR A 55 22.65 -2.52 0.56
C TYR A 55 21.50 -1.79 1.25
N SER A 56 21.48 -0.46 1.20
CA SER A 56 20.37 0.35 1.70
C SER A 56 20.23 1.66 0.94
N ALA A 57 18.99 2.03 0.60
CA ALA A 57 18.60 3.33 0.08
C ALA A 57 17.34 3.78 0.83
N ASP A 58 17.46 4.85 1.62
CA ASP A 58 16.37 5.43 2.45
C ASP A 58 15.55 4.39 3.24
N ALA A 59 16.24 3.39 3.80
CA ALA A 59 15.61 2.24 4.45
C ALA A 59 14.80 2.59 5.72
N ASN A 60 15.13 3.71 6.37
CA ASN A 60 14.47 4.18 7.59
C ASN A 60 13.38 5.24 7.35
N GLY A 61 13.18 5.67 6.09
CA GLY A 61 12.15 6.64 5.74
C GLY A 61 10.73 6.08 5.97
N ARG A 62 9.87 6.86 6.63
CA ARG A 62 8.48 6.48 6.90
C ARG A 62 7.66 6.39 5.62
N ARG A 63 6.93 5.29 5.43
CA ARG A 63 6.12 5.02 4.23
C ARG A 63 4.87 4.24 4.58
N TYR A 64 3.84 4.36 3.74
CA TYR A 64 2.68 3.48 3.80
C TYR A 64 3.07 2.10 3.26
N PRO A 65 2.95 1.02 4.06
CA PRO A 65 3.41 -0.31 3.67
C PRO A 65 2.49 -1.01 2.65
N ALA A 66 1.28 -0.48 2.41
CA ALA A 66 0.24 -1.17 1.66
C ALA A 66 0.05 -2.62 2.13
N SER A 67 0.02 -3.60 1.22
CA SER A 67 -0.16 -5.01 1.58
C SER A 67 0.99 -5.64 2.37
N LEU A 68 2.16 -4.98 2.49
CA LEU A 68 3.24 -5.49 3.36
C LEU A 68 2.80 -5.58 4.83
N THR A 69 1.77 -4.82 5.24
CA THR A 69 1.11 -4.96 6.55
C THR A 69 0.73 -6.40 6.88
N LYS A 70 0.31 -7.18 5.86
CA LYS A 70 -0.09 -8.59 6.04
C LYS A 70 1.05 -9.49 6.52
N MET A 71 2.31 -9.09 6.36
CA MET A 71 3.45 -9.81 6.94
C MET A 71 3.38 -9.83 8.47
N MET A 72 2.95 -8.75 9.12
CA MET A 72 2.74 -8.72 10.57
C MET A 72 1.50 -9.54 10.98
N THR A 73 0.44 -9.52 10.17
CA THR A 73 -0.71 -10.42 10.38
C THR A 73 -0.28 -11.89 10.35
N LEU A 74 0.49 -12.29 9.33
CA LEU A 74 1.06 -13.64 9.23
C LEU A 74 1.99 -13.96 10.39
N TYR A 75 2.85 -13.01 10.80
CA TYR A 75 3.76 -13.19 11.92
C TYR A 75 3.00 -13.56 13.21
N LEU A 76 1.94 -12.82 13.54
CA LEU A 76 1.13 -13.11 14.73
C LEU A 76 0.33 -14.42 14.59
N THR A 77 -0.13 -14.76 13.38
CA THR A 77 -0.76 -16.06 13.11
C THR A 77 0.22 -17.21 13.33
N PHE A 78 1.46 -17.11 12.84
CA PHE A 78 2.49 -18.13 13.06
C PHE A 78 2.91 -18.21 14.52
N GLU A 79 2.96 -17.08 15.24
CA GLU A 79 3.21 -17.08 16.68
C GLU A 79 2.09 -17.81 17.44
N ALA A 80 0.83 -17.61 17.05
CA ALA A 80 -0.32 -18.30 17.64
C ALA A 80 -0.29 -19.82 17.37
N LEU A 81 0.08 -20.22 16.15
CA LEU A 81 0.29 -21.61 15.76
C LEU A 81 1.44 -22.26 16.57
N ALA A 82 2.59 -21.59 16.67
CA ALA A 82 3.75 -22.08 17.39
C ALA A 82 3.48 -22.25 18.90
N LYS A 83 2.64 -21.39 19.47
CA LYS A 83 2.19 -21.46 20.88
C LYS A 83 1.01 -22.42 21.10
N GLY A 84 0.53 -23.10 20.06
CA GLY A 84 -0.59 -24.04 20.14
C GLY A 84 -1.95 -23.40 20.47
N ARG A 85 -2.10 -22.08 20.31
CA ARG A 85 -3.38 -21.37 20.56
C ARG A 85 -4.41 -21.65 19.47
N ILE A 86 -3.94 -21.90 18.26
CA ILE A 86 -4.72 -22.33 17.09
C ILE A 86 -3.95 -23.44 16.38
N GLY A 87 -4.64 -24.23 15.56
CA GLY A 87 -4.05 -25.21 14.65
C GLY A 87 -4.33 -24.86 13.18
N ARG A 88 -3.65 -25.55 12.25
CA ARG A 88 -3.85 -25.38 10.80
C ARG A 88 -5.31 -25.56 10.37
N ASN A 89 -6.02 -26.47 11.04
CA ASN A 89 -7.41 -26.82 10.77
C ASN A 89 -8.41 -26.03 11.63
N THR A 90 -7.95 -25.12 12.51
CA THR A 90 -8.86 -24.26 13.26
C THR A 90 -9.70 -23.44 12.27
N PRO A 91 -11.03 -23.39 12.42
CA PRO A 91 -11.87 -22.59 11.54
C PRO A 91 -11.65 -21.10 11.81
N VAL A 92 -11.44 -20.33 10.75
CA VAL A 92 -11.39 -18.87 10.77
C VAL A 92 -12.77 -18.36 10.31
N PRO A 93 -13.61 -17.84 11.23
CA PRO A 93 -14.91 -17.29 10.88
C PRO A 93 -14.76 -15.95 10.16
N TYR A 94 -15.59 -15.71 9.14
CA TYR A 94 -15.62 -14.46 8.39
C TYR A 94 -16.81 -13.65 8.87
N SER A 95 -16.54 -12.56 9.57
CA SER A 95 -17.57 -11.58 9.94
C SER A 95 -18.16 -10.89 8.71
N ALA A 96 -19.26 -10.15 8.90
CA ALA A 96 -19.78 -9.27 7.87
C ALA A 96 -18.74 -8.22 7.45
N HIS A 97 -17.92 -7.74 8.39
CA HIS A 97 -16.84 -6.79 8.15
C HIS A 97 -15.74 -7.41 7.28
N ALA A 98 -15.18 -8.55 7.67
CA ALA A 98 -14.18 -9.26 6.89
C ALA A 98 -14.67 -9.62 5.47
N ALA A 99 -15.91 -10.08 5.32
CA ALA A 99 -16.48 -10.41 4.01
C ALA A 99 -16.70 -9.17 3.10
N SER A 100 -16.87 -7.99 3.71
CA SER A 100 -17.09 -6.72 3.03
C SER A 100 -15.81 -6.04 2.53
N GLU A 101 -14.63 -6.54 2.94
CA GLU A 101 -13.34 -5.95 2.59
C GLU A 101 -13.21 -5.65 1.08
N PRO A 102 -12.79 -4.41 0.72
CA PRO A 102 -12.60 -3.96 -0.65
C PRO A 102 -11.35 -4.63 -1.29
N PRO A 103 -11.11 -4.46 -2.60
CA PRO A 103 -10.73 -5.57 -3.49
C PRO A 103 -9.38 -6.24 -3.20
N THR A 104 -9.31 -7.49 -3.68
CA THR A 104 -8.34 -8.56 -3.41
C THR A 104 -8.76 -9.45 -2.25
N LYS A 105 -9.54 -10.51 -2.54
CA LYS A 105 -10.15 -11.37 -1.52
C LYS A 105 -10.30 -12.83 -1.96
N LEU A 106 -10.50 -13.72 -0.99
CA LEU A 106 -10.87 -15.11 -1.22
C LEU A 106 -12.36 -15.23 -1.60
N GLY A 107 -13.21 -14.36 -1.06
CA GLY A 107 -14.64 -14.27 -1.39
C GLY A 107 -15.53 -15.13 -0.49
N VAL A 108 -15.09 -15.38 0.74
CA VAL A 108 -15.90 -16.12 1.73
C VAL A 108 -17.08 -15.23 2.16
N ARG A 109 -18.29 -15.80 2.19
CA ARG A 109 -19.49 -15.08 2.63
C ARG A 109 -19.47 -14.85 4.14
N ALA A 110 -20.12 -13.79 4.59
CA ALA A 110 -20.34 -13.52 6.02
C ALA A 110 -20.99 -14.74 6.71
N GLY A 111 -20.49 -15.12 7.88
CA GLY A 111 -20.89 -16.33 8.60
C GLY A 111 -20.22 -17.62 8.10
N GLY A 112 -19.52 -17.58 6.97
CA GLY A 112 -18.70 -18.69 6.48
C GLY A 112 -17.38 -18.82 7.27
N SER A 113 -16.65 -19.90 7.00
CA SER A 113 -15.31 -20.10 7.55
C SER A 113 -14.40 -20.89 6.60
N VAL A 114 -13.10 -20.73 6.79
CA VAL A 114 -12.06 -21.57 6.15
C VAL A 114 -11.03 -22.00 7.19
N PRO A 115 -10.28 -23.09 6.98
CA PRO A 115 -9.15 -23.43 7.85
C PRO A 115 -8.10 -22.30 7.91
N VAL A 116 -7.42 -22.15 9.05
CA VAL A 116 -6.28 -21.22 9.21
C VAL A 116 -5.27 -21.36 8.09
N GLU A 117 -4.98 -22.59 7.66
CA GLU A 117 -4.08 -22.85 6.53
C GLU A 117 -4.57 -22.20 5.23
N THR A 118 -5.85 -22.32 4.90
CA THR A 118 -6.43 -21.69 3.70
C THR A 118 -6.37 -20.17 3.79
N ALA A 119 -6.61 -19.59 4.96
CA ALA A 119 -6.49 -18.14 5.18
C ALA A 119 -5.03 -17.63 5.05
N ILE A 120 -4.05 -18.42 5.50
CA ILE A 120 -2.63 -18.11 5.30
C ILE A 120 -2.30 -18.16 3.80
N LEU A 121 -2.69 -19.23 3.11
CA LEU A 121 -2.38 -19.40 1.69
C LEU A 121 -3.03 -18.30 0.84
N SER A 122 -4.27 -17.89 1.12
CA SER A 122 -4.93 -16.81 0.39
C SER A 122 -4.23 -15.45 0.60
N MET A 123 -3.73 -15.17 1.80
CA MET A 123 -2.94 -13.96 2.07
C MET A 123 -1.59 -13.99 1.35
N VAL A 124 -0.89 -15.13 1.32
CA VAL A 124 0.43 -15.22 0.67
C VAL A 124 0.31 -15.20 -0.85
N THR A 125 -0.69 -15.88 -1.41
CA THR A 125 -0.82 -16.05 -2.88
C THR A 125 -1.60 -14.92 -3.55
N LYS A 126 -2.66 -14.44 -2.89
CA LYS A 126 -3.53 -13.40 -3.45
C LYS A 126 -3.44 -12.09 -2.68
N SER A 127 -2.78 -12.01 -1.53
CA SER A 127 -2.89 -10.83 -0.64
C SER A 127 -4.34 -10.57 -0.21
N ALA A 128 -5.12 -11.63 0.03
CA ALA A 128 -6.53 -11.56 0.38
C ALA A 128 -6.78 -10.71 1.65
N ASN A 129 -7.58 -9.65 1.53
CA ASN A 129 -7.94 -8.73 2.62
C ASN A 129 -8.94 -9.37 3.58
N ASP A 130 -9.96 -10.04 3.05
CA ASP A 130 -10.98 -10.74 3.85
C ASP A 130 -10.36 -11.77 4.80
N SER A 131 -9.39 -12.56 4.32
CA SER A 131 -8.64 -13.49 5.16
C SER A 131 -7.76 -12.80 6.20
N ALA A 132 -7.18 -11.64 5.89
CA ALA A 132 -6.37 -10.88 6.84
C ALA A 132 -7.21 -10.29 7.98
N THR A 133 -8.36 -9.69 7.64
CA THR A 133 -9.32 -9.16 8.61
C THR A 133 -9.90 -10.29 9.47
N ALA A 134 -10.33 -11.40 8.86
CA ALA A 134 -10.88 -12.55 9.59
C ALA A 134 -9.87 -13.19 10.55
N LEU A 135 -8.59 -13.31 10.15
CA LEU A 135 -7.53 -13.76 11.07
C LEU A 135 -7.27 -12.74 12.19
N GLY A 136 -7.29 -11.45 11.86
CA GLY A 136 -7.16 -10.39 12.85
C GLY A 136 -8.26 -10.44 13.92
N GLU A 137 -9.50 -10.59 13.49
CA GLU A 137 -10.67 -10.76 14.37
C GLU A 137 -10.56 -12.04 15.21
N LEU A 138 -10.18 -13.18 14.62
CA LEU A 138 -9.99 -14.44 15.35
C LEU A 138 -8.94 -14.31 16.46
N LEU A 139 -7.81 -13.65 16.17
CA LEU A 139 -6.66 -13.57 17.09
C LEU A 139 -6.78 -12.43 18.11
N GLY A 140 -7.38 -11.31 17.68
CA GLY A 140 -7.52 -10.10 18.49
C GLY A 140 -8.89 -9.93 19.13
N GLY A 141 -9.90 -10.72 18.75
CA GLY A 141 -11.31 -10.50 19.10
C GLY A 141 -11.96 -9.37 18.31
N SER A 142 -11.19 -8.43 17.80
CA SER A 142 -11.59 -7.40 16.83
C SER A 142 -10.38 -6.93 16.03
N GLU A 143 -10.62 -6.34 14.86
CA GLU A 143 -9.54 -5.77 14.03
C GLU A 143 -8.77 -4.66 14.77
N ASP A 144 -9.47 -3.76 15.46
CA ASP A 144 -8.84 -2.67 16.24
C ASP A 144 -7.90 -3.21 17.32
N ASN A 145 -8.31 -4.26 18.02
CA ASN A 145 -7.46 -4.87 19.03
C ASN A 145 -6.27 -5.60 18.40
N PHE A 146 -6.50 -6.25 17.27
CA PHE A 146 -5.43 -6.87 16.50
C PHE A 146 -4.41 -5.84 16.01
N ALA A 147 -4.84 -4.66 15.55
CA ALA A 147 -3.93 -3.57 15.16
C ALA A 147 -3.07 -3.07 16.33
N ARG A 148 -3.63 -3.02 17.56
CA ARG A 148 -2.85 -2.75 18.77
C ARG A 148 -1.82 -3.84 19.05
N MET A 149 -2.19 -5.11 18.88
CA MET A 149 -1.27 -6.25 19.01
C MET A 149 -0.14 -6.19 17.97
N MET A 150 -0.46 -5.88 16.71
CA MET A 150 0.52 -5.69 15.64
C MET A 150 1.51 -4.58 15.98
N THR A 151 1.02 -3.45 16.49
CA THR A 151 1.86 -2.31 16.91
C THR A 151 2.75 -2.67 18.10
N ALA A 152 2.20 -3.37 19.10
CA ALA A 152 2.96 -3.85 20.25
C ALA A 152 4.05 -4.83 19.83
N LYS A 153 3.74 -5.74 18.89
CA LYS A 153 4.73 -6.67 18.33
C LYS A 153 5.81 -5.95 17.54
N ALA A 154 5.47 -4.97 16.70
CA ALA A 154 6.45 -4.17 15.97
C ALA A 154 7.47 -3.54 16.94
N ARG A 155 7.00 -2.88 18.00
CA ARG A 155 7.89 -2.29 19.04
C ARG A 155 8.79 -3.30 19.75
N GLN A 156 8.35 -4.56 19.88
CA GLN A 156 9.16 -5.63 20.47
C GLN A 156 10.27 -6.11 19.53
N LEU A 157 10.09 -5.98 18.22
CA LEU A 157 11.06 -6.42 17.22
C LEU A 157 12.19 -5.39 16.96
N GLY A 158 12.01 -4.15 17.43
CA GLY A 158 12.90 -3.02 17.19
C GLY A 158 12.34 -2.04 16.17
#